data_AF-A0A1F6BDK4-F1
#
_entry.id   AF-A0A1F6BDK4-F1
#
_cell.length_a   1.000
_cell.length_b   1.000
_cell.length_c   1.000
_cell.angle_alpha   90.00
_cell.angle_beta   90.00
_cell.angle_gamma   90.00
#
_symmetry.space_group_name_H-M   'P 1'
#
loop_
_entity.id
_entity.type
_entity.pdbx_description
1 polymer ?
#
loop_
_entity_poly.entity_id
_entity_poly.type
_entity_poly.pdbx_seq_one_letter_code
_entity_poly.pdbx_strand_id
1 'polypeptide(L)'
;MDSKTELLIQGFSAFAGAFFAFLFLRLAEFFSKIYERQLKHYNALVLLETQLNELGGIIHDNLFLIPFFNNAITSGNIYFSKIRQLPINRSHYVNLHDIDLINDLFSFNNQLRKLNDDIDSLTDGYLDIKNAYIQHHIQKQDYLINAQIYSEQLIAIEAFLTDMQNRTIQLMAKVRLMANKDIPLGTKIGRWFIKTSGSSIKKEDISKEAKKLFKEIESTKTKSQKDIEEIVKKIKSNSR
;
A
#
# COMPACT_ATOMS: atom_id res chain seq x y z
N MET A 1 22.40 -14.71 68.35
CA MET A 1 21.07 -14.25 67.90
C MET A 1 20.05 -15.23 68.43
N ASP A 2 18.85 -14.76 68.79
CA ASP A 2 17.80 -15.64 69.32
C ASP A 2 17.21 -16.48 68.17
N SER A 3 16.91 -17.76 68.39
CA SER A 3 16.48 -18.71 67.34
C SER A 3 15.23 -18.21 66.59
N LYS A 4 14.37 -17.46 67.28
CA LYS A 4 13.19 -16.81 66.68
C LYS A 4 13.55 -15.73 65.67
N THR A 5 14.63 -14.98 65.89
CA THR A 5 15.09 -13.93 64.98
C THR A 5 15.65 -14.52 63.69
N GLU A 6 16.38 -15.63 63.76
CA GLU A 6 16.88 -16.32 62.56
C GLU A 6 15.75 -16.88 61.70
N LEU A 7 14.72 -17.47 62.32
CA LEU A 7 13.57 -18.02 61.62
C LEU A 7 12.73 -16.94 60.92
N LEU A 8 12.59 -15.76 61.55
CA LEU A 8 11.94 -14.59 60.93
C LEU A 8 12.74 -14.04 59.74
N ILE A 9 14.07 -13.95 59.87
CA ILE A 9 14.94 -13.49 58.77
C ILE A 9 14.90 -14.46 57.59
N GLN A 10 14.96 -15.78 57.85
CA GLN A 10 14.86 -16.81 56.82
C GLN A 10 13.50 -16.76 56.11
N GLY A 11 12.40 -16.68 56.87
CA GLY A 11 11.06 -16.55 56.31
C GLY A 11 10.89 -15.29 55.45
N PHE A 12 11.38 -14.15 55.91
CA PHE A 12 11.34 -12.89 55.15
C PHE A 12 12.20 -12.96 53.88
N SER A 13 13.39 -13.57 53.95
CA SER A 13 14.27 -13.73 52.77
C SER A 13 13.65 -14.62 51.70
N ALA A 14 13.01 -15.73 52.09
CA ALA A 14 12.30 -16.63 51.18
C ALA A 14 11.07 -15.95 50.56
N PHE A 15 10.29 -15.21 51.36
CA PHE A 15 9.16 -14.42 50.88
C PHE A 15 9.60 -13.32 49.91
N ALA A 16 10.62 -12.54 50.25
CA ALA A 16 11.15 -11.49 49.39
C ALA A 16 11.66 -12.08 48.06
N GLY A 17 12.39 -13.19 48.11
CA GLY A 17 12.83 -13.91 46.92
C GLY A 17 11.67 -14.34 46.02
N ALA A 18 10.64 -14.98 46.58
CA ALA A 18 9.45 -15.39 45.84
C ALA A 18 8.66 -14.19 45.28
N PHE A 19 8.51 -13.12 46.07
CA PHE A 19 7.84 -11.89 45.66
C PHE A 19 8.55 -11.24 44.47
N PHE A 20 9.88 -11.07 44.55
CA PHE A 20 10.65 -10.49 43.45
C PHE A 20 10.63 -11.40 42.22
N ALA A 21 10.75 -12.73 42.38
CA ALA A 21 10.64 -13.66 41.26
C ALA A 21 9.28 -13.52 40.55
N PHE A 22 8.18 -13.46 41.31
CA PHE A 22 6.85 -13.22 40.76
C PHE A 22 6.73 -11.85 40.07
N LEU A 23 7.26 -10.79 40.70
CA LEU A 23 7.26 -9.44 40.12
C LEU A 23 8.02 -9.41 38.79
N PHE A 24 9.23 -9.99 38.74
CA PHE A 24 10.01 -10.07 37.51
C PHE A 24 9.33 -10.91 36.45
N LEU A 25 8.68 -12.02 36.80
CA LEU A 25 7.88 -12.81 35.87
C LEU A 25 6.75 -11.98 35.25
N ARG A 26 6.01 -11.22 36.07
CA ARG A 26 4.93 -10.34 35.58
C ARG A 26 5.45 -9.21 34.71
N LEU A 27 6.58 -8.60 35.09
CA LEU A 27 7.22 -7.59 34.25
C LEU A 27 7.68 -8.18 32.92
N ALA A 28 8.28 -9.37 32.92
CA ALA A 28 8.68 -10.06 31.71
C ALA A 28 7.49 -10.34 30.79
N GLU A 29 6.40 -10.90 31.32
CA GLU A 29 5.15 -11.12 30.57
C GLU A 29 4.60 -9.82 29.96
N PHE A 30 4.63 -8.73 30.73
CA PHE A 30 4.18 -7.41 30.28
C PHE A 30 5.04 -6.88 29.13
N PHE A 31 6.37 -6.92 29.26
CA PHE A 31 7.30 -6.49 28.23
C PHE A 31 7.20 -7.37 26.97
N SER A 32 7.04 -8.69 27.12
CA SER A 32 6.83 -9.61 26.00
C SER A 32 5.57 -9.25 25.21
N LYS A 33 4.44 -9.01 25.88
CA LYS A 33 3.18 -8.60 25.21
C LYS A 33 3.31 -7.27 24.47
N ILE A 34 4.00 -6.29 25.06
CA ILE A 34 4.26 -5.00 24.38
C ILE A 34 5.13 -5.20 23.14
N TYR A 35 6.20 -5.99 23.27
CA TYR A 35 7.10 -6.28 22.16
C TYR A 35 6.38 -7.02 21.02
N GLU A 36 5.62 -8.06 21.32
CA GLU A 36 4.82 -8.79 20.34
C GLU A 36 3.83 -7.87 19.63
N ARG A 37 3.18 -6.99 20.37
CA ARG A 37 2.26 -5.98 19.83
C ARG A 37 2.99 -5.04 18.86
N GLN A 38 4.14 -4.49 19.26
CA GLN A 38 4.96 -3.64 18.39
C GLN A 38 5.42 -4.36 17.13
N LEU A 39 5.87 -5.62 17.26
CA LEU A 39 6.32 -6.44 16.14
C LEU A 39 5.19 -6.70 15.14
N LYS A 40 3.99 -7.04 15.62
CA LYS A 40 2.80 -7.22 14.76
C LYS A 40 2.45 -5.93 14.01
N HIS A 41 2.52 -4.78 14.69
CA HIS A 41 2.28 -3.49 14.06
C HIS A 41 3.30 -3.17 12.98
N TYR A 42 4.59 -3.29 13.29
CA TYR A 42 5.68 -3.07 12.34
C TYR A 42 5.53 -3.97 11.11
N ASN A 43 5.28 -5.27 11.30
CA ASN A 43 5.07 -6.20 10.20
C ASN A 43 3.85 -5.81 9.34
N ALA A 44 2.77 -5.33 9.96
CA ALA A 44 1.61 -4.84 9.23
C ALA A 44 1.91 -3.59 8.40
N LEU A 45 2.74 -2.67 8.92
CA LEU A 45 3.22 -1.50 8.16
C LEU A 45 4.07 -1.91 6.96
N VAL A 46 4.99 -2.85 7.12
CA VAL A 46 5.83 -3.36 6.01
C VAL A 46 4.99 -4.03 4.93
N LEU A 47 4.03 -4.87 5.31
CA LEU A 47 3.09 -5.49 4.37
C LEU A 47 2.25 -4.44 3.63
N LEU A 48 1.78 -3.43 4.35
CA LEU A 48 1.02 -2.32 3.76
C LEU A 48 1.86 -1.53 2.75
N GLU A 49 3.14 -1.27 3.04
CA GLU A 49 4.05 -0.62 2.08
C GLU A 49 4.18 -1.43 0.79
N THR A 50 4.31 -2.76 0.90
CA THR A 50 4.41 -3.66 -0.27
C THR A 50 3.12 -3.62 -1.09
N GLN A 51 1.96 -3.67 -0.43
CA GLN A 51 0.66 -3.61 -1.10
C GLN A 51 0.40 -2.27 -1.79
N LEU A 52 0.75 -1.16 -1.14
CA LEU A 52 0.64 0.17 -1.77
C LEU A 52 1.58 0.31 -2.98
N ASN A 53 2.75 -0.32 -2.93
CA ASN A 53 3.67 -0.36 -4.07
C ASN A 53 3.10 -1.15 -5.25
N GLU A 54 2.57 -2.36 -5.00
CA GLU A 54 1.88 -3.17 -6.01
C GLU A 54 0.70 -2.42 -6.62
N LEU A 55 -0.12 -1.78 -5.77
CA LEU A 55 -1.24 -0.96 -6.18
C LEU A 55 -0.78 0.22 -7.07
N GLY A 56 0.29 0.90 -6.68
CA GLY A 56 0.91 1.96 -7.48
C GLY A 56 1.35 1.49 -8.86
N GLY A 57 1.87 0.26 -8.95
CA GLY A 57 2.20 -0.39 -10.22
C GLY A 57 0.99 -0.60 -11.12
N ILE A 58 -0.13 -1.12 -10.58
CA ILE A 58 -1.35 -1.34 -11.36
C ILE A 58 -1.98 -0.01 -11.79
N ILE A 59 -1.97 1.01 -10.92
CA ILE A 59 -2.42 2.36 -11.28
C ILE A 59 -1.58 2.91 -12.45
N HIS A 60 -0.26 2.74 -12.40
CA HIS A 60 0.62 3.17 -13.48
C HIS A 60 0.34 2.46 -14.80
N ASP A 61 0.18 1.12 -14.77
CA ASP A 61 -0.17 0.32 -15.94
C ASP A 61 -1.49 0.81 -16.57
N ASN A 62 -2.51 1.05 -15.75
CA ASN A 62 -3.81 1.54 -16.22
C ASN A 62 -3.70 2.93 -16.86
N LEU A 63 -2.99 3.87 -16.20
CA LEU A 63 -2.74 5.21 -16.75
C LEU A 63 -2.00 5.15 -18.08
N PHE A 64 -1.08 4.20 -18.25
CA PHE A 64 -0.39 4.00 -19.52
C PHE A 64 -1.34 3.50 -20.62
N LEU A 65 -2.31 2.63 -20.30
CA LEU A 65 -3.22 2.02 -21.28
C LEU A 65 -4.33 2.97 -21.76
N ILE A 66 -4.86 3.83 -20.88
CA ILE A 66 -6.03 4.68 -21.16
C ILE A 66 -5.87 5.51 -22.44
N PRO A 67 -4.76 6.24 -22.70
CA PRO A 67 -4.62 7.03 -23.93
C PRO A 67 -4.71 6.18 -25.21
N PHE A 68 -4.12 4.97 -25.20
CA PHE A 68 -4.18 4.06 -26.34
C PHE A 68 -5.58 3.49 -26.53
N PHE A 69 -6.25 3.16 -25.42
CA PHE A 69 -7.64 2.72 -25.45
C PHE A 69 -8.52 3.82 -26.05
N ASN A 70 -8.41 5.04 -25.54
CA ASN A 70 -9.21 6.16 -25.98
C ASN A 70 -9.01 6.47 -27.47
N ASN A 71 -7.75 6.54 -27.92
CA ASN A 71 -7.41 6.78 -29.31
C ASN A 71 -7.95 5.67 -30.25
N ALA A 72 -7.90 4.42 -29.81
CA ALA A 72 -8.40 3.30 -30.60
C ALA A 72 -9.91 3.40 -30.83
N ILE A 73 -10.70 3.58 -29.76
CA ILE A 73 -12.16 3.58 -29.86
C ILE A 73 -12.70 4.80 -30.60
N THR A 74 -12.11 5.99 -30.36
CA THR A 74 -12.51 7.23 -31.03
C THR A 74 -12.17 7.24 -32.52
N SER A 75 -11.17 6.46 -32.94
CA SER A 75 -10.86 6.22 -34.36
C SER A 75 -11.76 5.17 -35.03
N GLY A 76 -12.69 4.58 -34.29
CA GLY A 76 -13.56 3.50 -34.78
C GLY A 76 -12.88 2.13 -34.83
N ASN A 77 -11.75 1.98 -34.15
CA ASN A 77 -11.04 0.71 -34.01
C ASN A 77 -11.45 0.00 -32.72
N ILE A 78 -11.26 -1.31 -32.69
CA ILE A 78 -11.47 -2.13 -31.51
C ILE A 78 -10.18 -2.17 -30.68
N TYR A 79 -10.32 -1.97 -29.38
CA TYR A 79 -9.26 -2.13 -28.40
C TYR A 79 -9.45 -3.45 -27.65
N PHE A 80 -8.37 -4.20 -27.44
CA PHE A 80 -8.43 -5.55 -26.86
C PHE A 80 -7.97 -5.62 -25.41
N SER A 81 -7.13 -4.68 -24.96
CA SER A 81 -6.67 -4.66 -23.58
C SER A 81 -7.78 -4.14 -22.66
N LYS A 82 -7.70 -4.54 -21.38
CA LYS A 82 -8.65 -4.14 -20.35
C LYS A 82 -7.95 -3.29 -19.30
N ILE A 83 -8.67 -2.32 -18.75
CA ILE A 83 -8.25 -1.64 -17.52
C ILE A 83 -8.40 -2.62 -16.37
N ARG A 84 -7.36 -2.76 -15.54
CA ARG A 84 -7.36 -3.73 -14.44
C ARG A 84 -8.00 -3.12 -13.21
N GLN A 85 -8.82 -3.90 -12.50
CA GLN A 85 -9.26 -3.54 -11.16
C GLN A 85 -8.08 -3.50 -10.19
N LEU A 86 -8.21 -2.65 -9.19
CA LEU A 86 -7.23 -2.42 -8.15
C LEU A 86 -7.49 -3.35 -6.95
N PRO A 87 -6.51 -4.15 -6.49
CA PRO A 87 -6.71 -5.11 -5.42
C PRO A 87 -6.97 -4.40 -4.08
N ILE A 88 -7.93 -4.91 -3.31
CA ILE A 88 -8.24 -4.43 -1.96
C ILE A 88 -7.98 -5.57 -0.97
N ASN A 89 -6.95 -5.43 -0.13
CA ASN A 89 -6.62 -6.39 0.91
C ASN A 89 -6.63 -5.71 2.30
N ARG A 90 -7.48 -6.21 3.20
CA ARG A 90 -7.66 -5.66 4.57
C ARG A 90 -7.14 -6.56 5.68
N SER A 91 -6.54 -7.70 5.32
CA SER A 91 -6.15 -8.76 6.28
C SER A 91 -5.20 -8.30 7.38
N HIS A 92 -4.35 -7.30 7.11
CA HIS A 92 -3.30 -6.83 8.02
C HIS A 92 -3.77 -5.65 8.91
N TYR A 93 -4.99 -5.14 8.72
CA TYR A 93 -5.47 -3.95 9.43
C TYR A 93 -5.68 -4.20 10.93
N VAL A 94 -6.00 -5.45 11.31
CA VAL A 94 -6.20 -5.85 12.71
C VAL A 94 -4.96 -5.65 13.57
N ASN A 95 -3.77 -5.62 12.95
CA ASN A 95 -2.50 -5.43 13.64
C ASN A 95 -2.02 -3.97 13.61
N LEU A 96 -2.76 -3.05 12.97
CA LEU A 96 -2.46 -1.63 13.00
C LEU A 96 -2.97 -1.00 14.31
N HIS A 97 -2.20 -0.08 14.88
CA HIS A 97 -2.58 0.61 16.13
C HIS A 97 -2.89 2.09 15.96
N ASP A 98 -2.50 2.67 14.83
CA ASP A 98 -2.68 4.10 14.56
C ASP A 98 -4.05 4.33 13.92
N ILE A 99 -4.95 4.95 14.68
CA ILE A 99 -6.34 5.20 14.25
C ILE A 99 -6.38 6.14 13.05
N ASP A 100 -5.48 7.13 12.96
CA ASP A 100 -5.45 8.07 11.84
C ASP A 100 -5.06 7.36 10.54
N LEU A 101 -4.05 6.48 10.58
CA LEU A 101 -3.69 5.63 9.44
C LEU A 101 -4.85 4.70 9.07
N ILE A 102 -5.52 4.06 10.04
CA ILE A 102 -6.66 3.18 9.77
C ILE A 102 -7.79 3.96 9.07
N ASN A 103 -8.09 5.17 9.52
CA ASN A 103 -9.10 6.04 8.91
C ASN A 103 -8.72 6.46 7.48
N ASP A 104 -7.46 6.83 7.27
CA ASP A 104 -6.95 7.17 5.93
C ASP A 104 -7.08 5.97 4.98
N LEU A 105 -6.69 4.77 5.44
CA LEU A 105 -6.81 3.53 4.67
C LEU A 105 -8.26 3.14 4.38
N PHE A 106 -9.16 3.36 5.34
CA PHE A 106 -10.59 3.11 5.14
C PHE A 106 -11.15 4.02 4.04
N SER A 107 -10.87 5.32 4.12
CA SER A 107 -11.27 6.30 3.10
C SER A 107 -10.72 5.94 1.72
N PHE A 108 -9.42 5.64 1.66
CA PHE A 108 -8.73 5.23 0.46
C PHE A 108 -9.32 3.95 -0.17
N ASN A 109 -9.57 2.91 0.62
CA ASN A 109 -10.20 1.68 0.13
C ASN A 109 -11.63 1.87 -0.36
N ASN A 110 -12.39 2.79 0.25
CA ASN A 110 -13.73 3.09 -0.23
C ASN A 110 -13.68 3.79 -1.60
N GLN A 111 -12.69 4.65 -1.81
CA GLN A 111 -12.43 5.26 -3.12
C GLN A 111 -11.99 4.21 -4.15
N LEU A 112 -11.07 3.30 -3.79
CA LEU A 112 -10.68 2.18 -4.64
C LEU A 112 -11.88 1.31 -5.04
N ARG A 113 -12.76 0.99 -4.09
CA ARG A 113 -13.95 0.19 -4.37
C ARG A 113 -14.84 0.85 -5.42
N LYS A 114 -15.14 2.15 -5.26
CA LYS A 114 -15.94 2.90 -6.22
C LYS A 114 -15.29 2.95 -7.61
N LEU A 115 -13.98 3.21 -7.66
CA LEU A 115 -13.23 3.19 -8.91
C LEU A 115 -13.27 1.80 -9.57
N ASN A 116 -13.21 0.72 -8.79
CA ASN A 116 -13.35 -0.64 -9.34
C ASN A 116 -14.76 -0.88 -9.90
N ASP A 117 -15.81 -0.40 -9.22
CA ASP A 117 -17.18 -0.47 -9.71
C ASP A 117 -17.31 0.28 -11.06
N ASP A 118 -16.65 1.44 -11.21
CA ASP A 118 -16.61 2.22 -12.46
C ASP A 118 -15.81 1.52 -13.57
N ILE A 119 -14.65 0.94 -13.24
CA ILE A 119 -13.82 0.16 -14.18
C ILE A 119 -14.57 -1.07 -14.70
N ASP A 120 -15.29 -1.77 -13.82
CA ASP A 120 -16.09 -2.95 -14.15
C ASP A 120 -17.21 -2.57 -15.12
N SER A 121 -17.98 -1.54 -14.76
CA SER A 121 -19.08 -1.00 -15.58
C SER A 121 -18.61 -0.58 -16.97
N LEU A 122 -17.47 0.12 -17.06
CA LEU A 122 -16.88 0.50 -18.34
C LEU A 122 -16.43 -0.72 -19.15
N THR A 123 -15.78 -1.68 -18.49
CA THR A 123 -15.23 -2.87 -19.16
C THR A 123 -16.33 -3.74 -19.75
N ASP A 124 -17.39 -3.98 -18.98
CA ASP A 124 -18.53 -4.79 -19.41
C ASP A 124 -19.34 -4.06 -20.50
N GLY A 125 -19.65 -2.79 -20.30
CA GLY A 125 -20.33 -1.99 -21.31
C GLY A 125 -19.55 -1.93 -22.63
N TYR A 126 -18.23 -1.73 -22.57
CA TYR A 126 -17.40 -1.74 -23.77
C TYR A 126 -17.35 -3.11 -24.43
N LEU A 127 -17.31 -4.19 -23.65
CA LEU A 127 -17.32 -5.55 -24.18
C LEU A 127 -18.59 -5.83 -24.98
N ASP A 128 -19.75 -5.41 -24.50
CA ASP A 128 -21.03 -5.58 -25.18
C ASP A 128 -21.05 -4.88 -26.54
N ILE A 129 -20.61 -3.63 -26.59
CA ILE A 129 -20.59 -2.85 -27.83
C ILE A 129 -19.54 -3.34 -28.81
N LYS A 130 -18.37 -3.70 -28.30
CA LYS A 130 -17.33 -4.35 -29.10
C LYS A 130 -17.88 -5.62 -29.74
N ASN A 131 -18.57 -6.47 -28.99
CA ASN A 131 -19.14 -7.71 -29.49
C ASN A 131 -20.26 -7.45 -30.51
N ALA A 132 -21.15 -6.51 -30.24
CA ALA A 132 -22.19 -6.10 -31.18
C ALA A 132 -21.60 -5.59 -32.51
N TYR A 133 -20.50 -4.83 -32.45
CA TYR A 133 -19.82 -4.34 -33.64
C TYR A 133 -19.11 -5.45 -34.43
N ILE A 134 -18.39 -6.36 -33.74
CA ILE A 134 -17.75 -7.52 -34.35
C ILE A 134 -18.78 -8.44 -35.03
N GLN A 135 -19.95 -8.62 -34.42
CA GLN A 135 -21.03 -9.45 -34.93
C GLN A 135 -21.89 -8.74 -35.99
N HIS A 136 -21.55 -7.51 -36.38
CA HIS A 136 -22.31 -6.68 -37.31
C HIS A 136 -23.76 -6.40 -36.90
N HIS A 137 -24.08 -6.48 -35.61
CA HIS A 137 -25.38 -6.05 -35.07
C HIS A 137 -25.52 -4.53 -35.04
N ILE A 138 -24.41 -3.80 -35.01
CA ILE A 138 -24.37 -2.33 -35.11
C ILE A 138 -23.40 -1.89 -36.21
N GLN A 139 -23.65 -0.72 -36.81
CA GLN A 139 -22.77 -0.15 -37.82
C GLN A 139 -21.63 0.64 -37.20
N LYS A 140 -20.61 0.97 -37.99
CA LYS A 140 -19.46 1.77 -37.53
C LYS A 140 -19.89 3.12 -36.94
N GLN A 141 -20.92 3.75 -37.50
CA GLN A 141 -21.43 5.02 -37.00
C GLN A 141 -22.00 4.89 -35.58
N ASP A 142 -22.78 3.83 -35.33
CA ASP A 142 -23.33 3.53 -34.00
C ASP A 142 -22.21 3.20 -33.00
N TYR A 143 -21.20 2.45 -33.44
CA TYR A 143 -20.01 2.17 -32.63
C TYR A 143 -19.31 3.48 -32.21
N LEU A 144 -19.11 4.42 -33.14
CA LEU A 144 -18.46 5.70 -32.85
C LEU A 144 -19.26 6.57 -31.87
N ILE A 145 -20.58 6.61 -32.00
CA ILE A 145 -21.45 7.34 -31.06
C ILE A 145 -21.28 6.79 -29.64
N ASN A 146 -21.30 5.47 -29.50
CA ASN A 146 -21.11 4.82 -28.21
C ASN A 146 -19.67 4.98 -27.70
N ALA A 147 -18.67 4.86 -28.57
CA ALA A 147 -17.26 5.03 -28.24
C ALA A 147 -16.97 6.41 -27.61
N GLN A 148 -17.70 7.45 -28.02
CA GLN A 148 -17.59 8.77 -27.40
C GLN A 148 -18.00 8.76 -25.92
N ILE A 149 -19.04 8.02 -25.55
CA ILE A 149 -19.48 7.88 -24.15
C ILE A 149 -18.38 7.17 -23.33
N TYR A 150 -17.78 6.10 -23.86
CA TYR A 150 -16.67 5.42 -23.17
C TYR A 150 -15.40 6.27 -23.12
N SER A 151 -15.13 7.10 -24.13
CA SER A 151 -14.04 8.07 -24.10
C SER A 151 -14.17 9.02 -22.90
N GLU A 152 -15.37 9.57 -22.68
CA GLU A 152 -15.63 10.46 -21.53
C GLU A 152 -15.45 9.74 -20.19
N GLN A 153 -15.92 8.49 -20.09
CA GLN A 153 -15.72 7.66 -18.90
C GLN A 153 -14.24 7.30 -18.68
N LEU A 154 -13.48 7.01 -19.73
CA LEU A 154 -12.04 6.76 -19.66
C LEU A 154 -11.29 7.99 -19.13
N ILE A 155 -11.66 9.20 -19.56
CA ILE A 155 -11.08 10.45 -19.05
C ILE A 155 -11.39 10.61 -17.55
N ALA A 156 -12.62 10.30 -17.12
CA ALA A 156 -12.99 10.34 -15.71
C ALA A 156 -12.18 9.33 -14.87
N ILE A 157 -12.03 8.10 -15.38
CA ILE A 157 -11.20 7.05 -14.74
C ILE A 157 -9.73 7.48 -14.69
N GLU A 158 -9.19 8.09 -15.75
CA GLU A 158 -7.81 8.60 -15.78
C GLU A 158 -7.56 9.67 -14.72
N ALA A 159 -8.47 10.63 -14.60
CA ALA A 159 -8.40 11.67 -13.57
C ALA A 159 -8.44 11.06 -12.16
N PHE A 160 -9.31 10.08 -11.93
CA PHE A 160 -9.43 9.41 -10.64
C PHE A 160 -8.18 8.56 -10.32
N LEU A 161 -7.65 7.83 -11.30
CA LEU A 161 -6.40 7.08 -11.16
C LEU A 161 -5.20 7.99 -10.86
N THR A 162 -5.15 9.18 -11.45
CA THR A 162 -4.11 10.18 -11.18
C THR A 162 -4.19 10.67 -9.72
N ASP A 163 -5.39 10.98 -9.22
CA ASP A 163 -5.59 11.32 -7.81
C ASP A 163 -5.21 10.14 -6.89
N MET A 164 -5.61 8.92 -7.25
CA MET A 164 -5.29 7.71 -6.50
C MET A 164 -3.79 7.41 -6.48
N GLN A 165 -3.05 7.70 -7.56
CA GLN A 165 -1.60 7.59 -7.59
C GLN A 165 -0.97 8.50 -6.54
N ASN A 166 -1.40 9.77 -6.50
CA ASN A 166 -0.90 10.75 -5.53
C ASN A 166 -1.21 10.30 -4.09
N ARG A 167 -2.45 9.87 -3.83
CA ARG A 167 -2.86 9.36 -2.51
C ARG A 167 -2.08 8.12 -2.09
N THR A 168 -1.84 7.20 -3.02
CA THR A 168 -1.03 5.99 -2.79
C THR A 168 0.37 6.39 -2.31
N ILE A 169 1.01 7.35 -2.98
CA ILE A 169 2.35 7.83 -2.60
C ILE A 169 2.34 8.53 -1.24
N GLN A 170 1.32 9.34 -0.93
CA GLN A 170 1.17 9.96 0.39
C GLN A 170 0.99 8.92 1.51
N LEU A 171 0.19 7.87 1.26
CA LEU A 171 0.02 6.77 2.21
C LEU A 171 1.32 5.98 2.39
N MET A 172 2.03 5.67 1.30
CA MET A 172 3.35 5.01 1.36
C MET A 172 4.33 5.84 2.20
N ALA A 173 4.38 7.15 1.99
CA ALA A 173 5.21 8.06 2.76
C ALA A 173 4.87 8.00 4.26
N LYS A 174 3.58 8.08 4.61
CA LYS A 174 3.10 7.98 6.00
C LYS A 174 3.50 6.63 6.61
N VAL A 175 3.23 5.52 5.92
CA VAL A 175 3.54 4.16 6.37
C VAL A 175 5.04 3.97 6.60
N ARG A 176 5.89 4.43 5.68
CA ARG A 176 7.35 4.34 5.80
C ARG A 176 7.88 5.17 6.97
N LEU A 177 7.34 6.37 7.20
CA LEU A 177 7.70 7.19 8.35
C LEU A 177 7.29 6.52 9.68
N MET A 178 6.11 5.90 9.72
CA MET A 178 5.67 5.12 10.89
C MET A 178 6.57 3.90 11.12
N ALA A 179 6.85 3.12 10.08
CA ALA A 179 7.68 1.93 10.18
C ALA A 179 9.10 2.27 10.68
N ASN A 180 9.65 3.41 10.26
CA ASN A 180 10.95 3.90 10.72
C ASN A 180 10.95 4.36 12.19
N LYS A 181 9.80 4.81 12.70
CA LYS A 181 9.62 5.25 14.08
C LYS A 181 9.34 4.07 15.02
N ASP A 182 8.51 3.14 14.58
CA ASP A 182 7.97 2.03 15.39
C ASP A 182 8.78 0.73 15.25
N ILE A 183 10.07 0.86 14.94
CA ILE A 183 11.00 -0.27 14.90
C ILE A 183 11.06 -0.93 16.30
N PRO A 184 10.83 -2.25 16.44
CA PRO A 184 10.81 -2.92 17.73
C PRO A 184 12.11 -2.75 18.53
N LEU A 185 11.97 -2.43 19.82
CA LEU A 185 13.04 -2.04 20.76
C LEU A 185 14.24 -3.01 20.81
N GLY A 186 14.01 -4.31 20.61
CA GLY A 186 15.06 -5.34 20.63
C GLY A 186 16.07 -5.28 19.47
N THR A 187 15.80 -4.50 18.42
CA THR A 187 16.69 -4.40 17.24
C THR A 187 17.74 -3.30 17.35
N LYS A 188 17.61 -2.35 18.29
CA LYS A 188 18.60 -1.28 18.56
C LYS A 188 18.62 -0.91 20.04
N ILE A 189 19.52 -1.54 20.80
CA ILE A 189 19.83 -1.18 22.22
C ILE A 189 20.23 0.31 22.37
N GLY A 190 20.58 1.03 21.30
CA GLY A 190 21.03 2.43 21.33
C GLY A 190 19.97 3.55 21.17
N ARG A 191 18.66 3.27 21.18
CA ARG A 191 17.61 4.32 20.98
C ARG A 191 16.63 4.47 22.14
N TRP A 192 17.11 4.22 23.36
CA TRP A 192 16.35 4.16 24.62
C TRP A 192 15.56 5.45 25.00
N PHE A 193 15.59 6.52 24.18
CA PHE A 193 14.92 7.79 24.44
C PHE A 193 14.10 8.36 23.26
N ILE A 194 13.68 7.55 22.29
CA ILE A 194 12.78 8.05 21.23
C ILE A 194 11.33 7.87 21.68
N LYS A 195 10.76 8.96 22.23
CA LYS A 195 9.34 9.25 22.44
C LYS A 195 8.38 8.16 21.94
N THR A 196 7.94 7.33 22.87
CA THR A 196 6.75 6.48 22.73
C THR A 196 5.57 7.30 22.23
N SER A 197 4.92 6.78 21.17
CA SER A 197 3.56 7.06 20.69
C SER A 197 2.89 8.35 21.17
N GLY A 198 2.73 9.33 20.27
CA GLY A 198 1.87 10.48 20.55
C GLY A 198 2.08 11.69 19.65
N SER A 199 3.27 11.87 19.06
CA SER A 199 3.42 12.88 18.02
C SER A 199 2.88 12.33 16.70
N SER A 200 1.69 12.79 16.30
CA SER A 200 1.19 12.60 14.95
C SER A 200 2.28 12.98 13.94
N ILE A 201 2.45 12.17 12.90
CA ILE A 201 3.40 12.50 11.84
C ILE A 201 2.94 13.80 11.21
N LYS A 202 3.83 14.78 11.17
CA LYS A 202 3.52 16.09 10.62
C LYS A 202 3.30 15.98 9.11
N LYS A 203 2.33 16.72 8.58
CA LYS A 203 2.02 16.72 7.14
C LYS A 203 3.24 17.12 6.29
N GLU A 204 4.10 17.99 6.82
CA GLU A 204 5.32 18.43 6.16
C GLU A 204 6.32 17.27 5.98
N ASP A 205 6.41 16.37 6.96
CA ASP A 205 7.30 15.21 6.90
C ASP A 205 6.78 14.18 5.88
N ILE A 206 5.46 13.97 5.84
CA ILE A 206 4.81 13.13 4.81
C ILE A 206 5.11 13.69 3.42
N SER A 207 4.95 15.00 3.21
CA SER A 207 5.23 15.63 1.92
C SER A 207 6.69 15.49 1.50
N LYS A 208 7.64 15.61 2.44
CA LYS A 208 9.07 15.39 2.17
C LYS A 208 9.36 13.95 1.75
N GLU A 209 8.84 12.97 2.49
CA GLU A 209 9.06 11.56 2.15
C GLU A 209 8.34 11.18 0.86
N ALA A 210 7.15 11.73 0.58
CA ALA A 210 6.46 11.56 -0.69
C ALA A 210 7.30 12.08 -1.87
N LYS A 211 7.93 13.26 -1.76
CA LYS A 211 8.84 13.78 -2.79
C LYS A 211 10.05 12.86 -3.01
N LYS A 212 10.54 12.21 -1.96
CA LYS A 212 11.62 11.22 -2.07
C LYS A 212 11.15 9.96 -2.78
N LEU A 213 9.98 9.44 -2.42
CA LEU A 213 9.33 8.31 -3.11
C LEU A 213 9.11 8.58 -4.59
N PHE A 214 8.63 9.78 -4.95
CA PHE A 214 8.50 10.18 -6.36
C PHE A 214 9.83 10.08 -7.13
N LYS A 215 10.93 10.53 -6.53
CA LYS A 215 12.26 10.41 -7.14
C LYS A 215 12.71 8.96 -7.25
N GLU A 216 12.43 8.13 -6.25
CA GLU A 216 12.72 6.68 -6.27
C GLU A 216 11.96 5.99 -7.43
N ILE A 217 10.67 6.29 -7.58
CA ILE A 217 9.82 5.78 -8.66
C ILE A 217 10.36 6.21 -10.03
N GLU A 218 10.62 7.51 -10.24
CA GLU A 218 11.15 8.03 -11.52
C GLU A 218 12.52 7.44 -11.87
N SER A 219 13.39 7.26 -10.87
CA SER A 219 14.70 6.64 -11.08
C SER A 219 14.58 5.16 -11.49
N THR A 220 13.63 4.43 -10.89
CA THR A 220 13.35 3.03 -11.21
C THR A 220 12.79 2.89 -12.61
N LYS A 221 11.86 3.78 -12.99
CA LYS A 221 11.29 3.85 -14.34
C LYS A 221 12.37 4.11 -15.39
N THR A 222 13.22 5.10 -15.16
CA THR A 222 14.32 5.45 -16.08
C THR A 222 15.30 4.28 -16.23
N LYS A 223 15.62 3.58 -15.14
CA LYS A 223 16.48 2.40 -15.17
C LYS A 223 15.84 1.26 -15.97
N SER A 224 14.57 0.95 -15.70
CA SER A 224 13.83 -0.09 -16.42
C SER A 224 13.76 0.18 -17.93
N GLN A 225 13.55 1.43 -18.34
CA GLN A 225 13.58 1.83 -19.75
C GLN A 225 14.93 1.55 -20.41
N LYS A 226 16.04 1.93 -19.75
CA LYS A 226 17.40 1.65 -20.26
C LYS A 226 17.64 0.15 -20.40
N ASP A 227 17.25 -0.63 -19.40
CA ASP A 227 17.42 -2.08 -19.42
C ASP A 227 16.66 -2.72 -20.60
N ILE A 228 15.43 -2.26 -20.87
CA ILE A 228 14.64 -2.71 -22.03
C ILE A 228 15.31 -2.32 -23.36
N GLU A 229 15.79 -1.08 -23.49
CA GLU A 229 16.48 -0.62 -24.69
C GLU A 229 17.74 -1.45 -25.00
N GLU A 230 18.51 -1.79 -23.97
CA GLU A 230 19.70 -2.64 -24.11
C GLU A 230 19.33 -4.06 -24.58
N ILE A 231 18.27 -4.65 -24.02
CA ILE A 231 17.78 -5.97 -24.44
C ILE A 231 17.31 -5.92 -25.90
N VAL A 232 16.53 -4.91 -26.29
CA VAL A 232 16.05 -4.75 -27.67
C VAL A 232 17.21 -4.56 -28.64
N LYS A 233 18.23 -3.78 -28.27
CA LYS A 233 19.46 -3.61 -29.08
C LYS A 233 20.18 -4.94 -29.29
N LYS A 234 20.34 -5.74 -28.22
CA LYS A 234 20.98 -7.08 -28.29
C LYS A 234 20.20 -8.05 -29.19
N ILE A 235 18.87 -8.05 -29.12
CA ILE A 235 18.05 -8.91 -29.99
C ILE A 235 18.22 -8.50 -31.46
N LYS A 236 18.19 -7.20 -31.75
CA LYS A 236 18.35 -6.68 -33.12
C LYS A 236 19.76 -6.92 -33.68
N SER A 237 20.80 -6.88 -32.86
CA SER A 237 22.17 -7.17 -33.30
C SER A 237 22.39 -8.66 -33.58
N ASN A 238 21.71 -9.56 -32.85
CA ASN A 238 21.81 -11.01 -33.04
C ASN A 238 20.90 -11.54 -34.17
N SER A 239 20.01 -10.70 -34.70
CA SER A 239 19.10 -11.04 -35.80
C SER A 239 19.60 -10.54 -37.18
N ARG A 240 20.84 -10.04 -37.24
CA ARG A 240 21.57 -9.64 -38.46
C ARG A 240 22.78 -10.54 -38.64
#